data_AF-W1RYG6-F1
#
_entry.id   AF-W1RYG6-F1
#
_cell.length_a   1.000
_cell.length_b   1.000
_cell.length_c   1.000
_cell.angle_alpha   90.00
_cell.angle_beta   90.00
_cell.angle_gamma   90.00
#
_symmetry.space_group_name_H-M   'P 1'
#
loop_
_entity.id
_entity.type
_entity.pdbx_description
1 polymer ?
#
loop_
_entity_poly.entity_id
_entity_poly.type
_entity_poly.pdbx_seq_one_letter_code
_entity_poly.pdbx_strand_id
1 'polypeptide(L)'
;MRTLPLALAPILPAAALFAAASPAPVAAQAFMFETGTTLLAKCHTKAPEYALACTAYIVGVVDGIRKDMFIGRARPVCWPDKMSAQDARKTVIAYLERWPDQRKAPASVLVSVSLNERWPCQK
;
A
#
# COMPACT_ATOMS: atom_id res chain seq x y z
N MET A 1 19.79 -84.56 18.70
CA MET A 1 20.61 -83.68 17.83
C MET A 1 20.49 -82.26 18.37
N ARG A 2 21.63 -81.63 18.68
CA ARG A 2 21.75 -80.37 19.44
C ARG A 2 21.16 -79.17 18.69
N THR A 3 20.33 -78.38 19.37
CA THR A 3 19.85 -77.07 18.93
C THR A 3 20.87 -75.98 19.27
N LEU A 4 21.19 -75.12 18.30
CA LEU A 4 22.07 -73.96 18.44
C LEU A 4 21.24 -72.73 18.87
N PRO A 5 21.67 -71.90 19.84
CA PRO A 5 20.98 -70.66 20.16
C PRO A 5 21.46 -69.52 19.25
N LEU A 6 20.51 -68.83 18.61
CA LEU A 6 20.76 -67.59 17.87
C LEU A 6 20.86 -66.43 18.87
N ALA A 7 22.02 -65.77 18.94
CA ALA A 7 22.25 -64.61 19.78
C ALA A 7 21.55 -63.36 19.21
N LEU A 8 20.78 -62.64 20.03
CA LEU A 8 20.24 -61.32 19.71
C LEU A 8 21.33 -60.25 19.82
N ALA A 9 21.55 -59.50 18.74
CA ALA A 9 22.37 -58.29 18.75
C ALA A 9 21.55 -57.08 19.26
N PRO A 10 22.12 -56.21 20.12
CA PRO A 10 21.43 -55.02 20.60
C PRO A 10 21.47 -53.89 19.57
N ILE A 11 20.31 -53.32 19.26
CA ILE A 11 20.14 -52.16 18.39
C ILE A 11 20.29 -50.89 19.26
N LEU A 12 21.33 -50.09 19.03
CA LEU A 12 21.52 -48.78 19.64
C LEU A 12 20.64 -47.72 18.93
N PRO A 13 19.82 -46.92 19.64
CA PRO A 13 19.05 -45.86 19.02
C PRO A 13 19.91 -44.60 18.84
N ALA A 14 20.04 -44.13 17.59
CA ALA A 14 20.67 -42.85 17.27
C ALA A 14 19.72 -41.70 17.68
N ALA A 15 20.06 -40.96 18.74
CA ALA A 15 19.36 -39.75 19.12
C ALA A 15 19.74 -38.61 18.16
N ALA A 16 18.85 -38.29 17.23
CA ALA A 16 18.98 -37.13 16.35
C ALA A 16 18.71 -35.83 17.15
N LEU A 17 19.74 -35.01 17.32
CA LEU A 17 19.65 -33.66 17.86
C LEU A 17 18.97 -32.74 16.82
N PHE A 18 17.69 -32.44 17.01
CA PHE A 18 17.01 -31.40 16.27
C PHE A 18 17.42 -30.03 16.81
N ALA A 19 18.33 -29.34 16.11
CA ALA A 19 18.63 -27.94 16.35
C ALA A 19 17.40 -27.09 15.96
N ALA A 20 16.72 -26.52 16.95
CA ALA A 20 15.62 -25.59 16.73
C ALA A 20 16.16 -24.26 16.18
N ALA A 21 16.13 -24.11 14.85
CA ALA A 21 16.35 -22.82 14.22
C ALA A 21 15.16 -21.89 14.55
N SER A 22 15.36 -20.95 15.47
CA SER A 22 14.38 -19.89 15.71
C SER A 22 14.35 -18.96 14.49
N PRO A 23 13.20 -18.75 13.83
CA PRO A 23 13.13 -17.82 12.70
C PRO A 23 13.41 -16.40 13.20
N ALA A 24 14.38 -15.74 12.57
CA ALA A 24 14.64 -14.32 12.83
C ALA A 24 13.38 -13.49 12.44
N PRO A 25 13.07 -12.41 13.18
CA PRO A 25 11.97 -11.52 12.81
C PRO A 25 12.28 -10.88 11.45
N VAL A 26 11.40 -11.12 10.47
CA VAL A 26 11.45 -10.40 9.20
C VAL A 26 11.02 -8.97 9.48
N ALA A 27 11.92 -8.00 9.31
CA ALA A 27 11.56 -6.59 9.39
C ALA A 27 10.48 -6.30 8.35
N ALA A 28 9.31 -5.83 8.78
CA ALA A 28 8.24 -5.43 7.89
C ALA A 28 8.78 -4.32 6.97
N GLN A 29 8.92 -4.60 5.68
CA GLN A 29 9.20 -3.58 4.68
C GLN A 29 7.97 -2.68 4.64
N ALA A 30 8.08 -1.46 5.18
CA ALA A 30 7.04 -0.46 5.07
C ALA A 30 6.90 -0.09 3.58
N PHE A 31 5.90 -0.66 2.91
CA PHE A 31 5.61 -0.35 1.51
C PHE A 31 4.99 1.06 1.42
N MET A 32 5.81 2.07 1.14
CA MET A 32 5.30 3.29 0.50
C MET A 32 5.23 3.02 -1.01
N PHE A 33 4.03 2.67 -1.51
CA PHE A 33 3.85 2.33 -2.93
C PHE A 33 4.01 3.54 -3.86
N GLU A 34 3.49 4.72 -3.48
CA GLU A 34 3.51 5.93 -4.29
C GLU A 34 3.64 7.18 -3.41
N THR A 35 4.47 8.14 -3.82
CA THR A 35 4.64 9.45 -3.15
C THR A 35 4.07 10.57 -4.00
N GLY A 36 3.83 11.75 -3.42
CA GLY A 36 3.48 12.94 -4.20
C GLY A 36 4.50 13.27 -5.30
N THR A 37 5.78 13.00 -5.07
CA THR A 37 6.85 13.23 -6.06
C THR A 37 6.69 12.30 -7.26
N THR A 38 6.52 11.01 -7.01
CA THR A 38 6.39 10.01 -8.09
C THR A 38 5.06 10.15 -8.82
N LEU A 39 3.98 10.51 -8.12
CA LEU A 39 2.69 10.80 -8.74
C LEU A 39 2.76 12.02 -9.64
N LEU A 40 3.35 13.14 -9.18
CA LEU A 40 3.49 14.35 -10.00
C LEU A 40 4.31 14.08 -11.26
N ALA A 41 5.40 13.32 -11.14
CA ALA A 41 6.21 12.91 -12.29
C ALA A 41 5.37 12.14 -13.31
N LYS A 42 4.58 11.14 -12.88
CA LYS A 42 3.64 10.40 -13.75
C LYS A 42 2.64 11.32 -14.44
N CYS A 43 2.13 12.31 -13.71
CA CYS A 43 1.14 13.25 -14.24
C CYS A 43 1.69 14.21 -15.31
N HIS A 44 3.00 14.48 -15.30
CA HIS A 44 3.67 15.37 -16.27
C HIS A 44 4.24 14.64 -17.48
N THR A 45 4.35 13.31 -17.42
CA THR A 45 4.80 12.50 -18.55
C THR A 45 3.87 12.69 -19.76
N LYS A 46 4.46 12.94 -20.93
CA LYS A 46 3.72 13.14 -22.20
C LYS A 46 3.26 11.84 -22.85
N ALA A 47 3.81 10.70 -22.42
CA ALA A 47 3.40 9.39 -22.90
C ALA A 47 1.97 9.05 -22.41
N PRO A 48 1.04 8.75 -23.33
CA PRO A 48 -0.39 8.67 -23.04
C PRO A 48 -0.74 7.62 -21.98
N GLU A 49 -0.01 6.51 -21.91
CA GLU A 49 -0.17 5.46 -20.91
C GLU A 49 0.11 5.95 -19.48
N TYR A 50 1.05 6.89 -19.31
CA TYR A 50 1.37 7.48 -18.01
C TYR A 50 0.39 8.58 -17.61
N ALA A 51 -0.14 9.33 -18.58
CA ALA A 51 -1.22 10.29 -18.34
C ALA A 51 -2.50 9.57 -17.85
N LEU A 52 -2.81 8.40 -18.42
CA LEU A 52 -3.88 7.52 -17.93
C LEU A 52 -3.57 6.99 -16.53
N ALA A 53 -2.34 6.52 -16.27
CA ALA A 53 -1.94 5.99 -14.97
C ALA A 53 -2.06 7.03 -13.83
N CYS A 54 -1.67 8.29 -14.07
CA CYS A 54 -1.86 9.39 -13.13
C CYS A 54 -3.35 9.57 -12.78
N THR A 55 -4.20 9.64 -13.81
CA THR A 55 -5.65 9.84 -13.63
C THR A 55 -6.27 8.65 -12.88
N ALA A 56 -5.92 7.43 -13.26
CA ALA A 56 -6.42 6.21 -12.63
C ALA A 56 -6.01 6.11 -11.15
N TYR A 57 -4.78 6.47 -10.80
CA TYR A 57 -4.34 6.51 -9.40
C TYR A 57 -5.20 7.47 -8.57
N ILE A 58 -5.38 8.70 -9.06
CA ILE A 58 -6.14 9.74 -8.35
C ILE A 58 -7.60 9.33 -8.15
N VAL A 59 -8.25 8.81 -9.20
CA VAL A 59 -9.63 8.33 -9.11
C VAL A 59 -9.75 7.14 -8.15
N GLY A 60 -8.81 6.19 -8.20
CA GLY A 60 -8.80 5.06 -7.28
C GLY A 60 -8.69 5.48 -5.81
N VAL A 61 -7.92 6.52 -5.50
CA VAL A 61 -7.86 7.09 -4.14
C VAL A 61 -9.19 7.75 -3.75
N VAL A 62 -9.80 8.52 -4.64
CA VAL A 62 -11.12 9.14 -4.41
C VAL A 62 -12.18 8.08 -4.10
N ASP A 63 -12.23 7.03 -4.90
CA ASP A 63 -13.17 5.93 -4.70
C ASP A 63 -12.87 5.16 -3.40
N GLY A 64 -11.60 4.95 -3.08
CA GLY A 64 -11.18 4.35 -1.81
C GLY A 64 -11.71 5.13 -0.59
N ILE A 65 -11.60 6.46 -0.63
CA ILE A 65 -12.08 7.35 0.44
C ILE A 65 -13.61 7.35 0.52
N ARG A 66 -14.30 7.45 -0.63
CA ARG A 66 -15.77 7.36 -0.69
C ARG A 66 -16.28 6.01 -0.18
N LYS A 67 -15.60 4.92 -0.52
CA LYS A 67 -15.88 3.58 -0.01
C LYS A 67 -15.68 3.53 1.50
N ASP A 68 -14.58 4.07 2.03
CA ASP A 68 -14.32 4.12 3.47
C ASP A 68 -15.36 4.98 4.22
N MET A 69 -15.88 6.05 3.61
CA MET A 69 -17.02 6.81 4.15
C MET A 69 -18.30 5.98 4.18
N PHE A 70 -18.61 5.29 3.08
CA PHE A 70 -19.82 4.47 2.95
C PHE A 70 -19.87 3.36 4.02
N ILE A 71 -18.74 2.76 4.35
CA ILE A 71 -18.63 1.70 5.38
C ILE A 71 -18.34 2.23 6.79
N GLY A 72 -18.44 3.55 7.01
CA GLY A 72 -18.26 4.17 8.34
C GLY A 72 -16.83 4.15 8.89
N ARG A 73 -15.81 3.99 8.03
CA ARG A 73 -14.38 3.98 8.41
C ARG A 73 -13.67 5.32 8.20
N ALA A 74 -14.32 6.29 7.55
CA ALA A 74 -13.78 7.64 7.34
C ALA A 74 -14.81 8.70 7.71
N ARG A 75 -14.34 9.92 8.03
CA ARG A 75 -15.23 11.07 8.23
C ARG A 75 -15.83 11.53 6.90
N PRO A 76 -17.02 12.16 6.92
CA PRO A 76 -17.59 12.77 5.72
C PRO A 76 -16.63 13.77 5.07
N VAL A 77 -16.58 13.76 3.74
CA VAL A 77 -15.96 14.81 2.92
C VAL A 77 -17.03 15.71 2.33
N CYS A 78 -16.64 16.92 1.95
CA CYS A 78 -17.54 17.90 1.33
C CYS A 78 -17.24 18.11 -0.16
N TRP A 79 -16.64 17.09 -0.79
CA TRP A 79 -16.38 17.08 -2.22
C TRP A 79 -17.70 16.98 -3.00
N PRO A 80 -17.78 17.47 -4.24
CA PRO A 80 -18.98 17.34 -5.06
C PRO A 80 -19.40 15.87 -5.25
N ASP A 81 -20.71 15.59 -5.26
CA ASP A 81 -21.25 14.25 -5.54
C ASP A 81 -20.76 13.73 -6.90
N LYS A 82 -20.81 14.62 -7.91
CA LYS A 82 -20.29 14.38 -9.26
C LYS A 82 -19.04 15.24 -9.47
N MET A 83 -17.88 14.59 -9.48
CA MET A 83 -16.59 15.21 -9.78
C MET A 83 -16.00 14.53 -11.00
N SER A 84 -15.53 15.30 -11.98
CA SER A 84 -14.86 14.71 -13.13
C SER A 84 -13.47 14.22 -12.74
N ALA A 85 -13.00 13.12 -13.36
CA ALA A 85 -11.64 12.62 -13.17
C ALA A 85 -10.59 13.69 -13.52
N GLN A 86 -10.90 14.56 -14.48
CA GLN A 86 -10.04 15.68 -14.87
C GLN A 86 -9.95 16.73 -13.77
N ASP A 87 -11.08 17.14 -13.16
CA ASP A 87 -11.05 18.16 -12.12
C ASP A 87 -10.29 17.67 -10.88
N ALA A 88 -10.46 16.39 -10.52
CA ALA A 88 -9.65 15.75 -9.48
C ALA A 88 -8.16 15.80 -9.86
N ARG A 89 -7.79 15.38 -11.07
CA ARG A 89 -6.40 15.40 -11.56
C ARG A 89 -5.79 16.80 -11.51
N LYS A 90 -6.45 17.80 -12.08
CA LYS A 90 -6.00 19.20 -12.08
C LYS A 90 -5.79 19.72 -10.66
N THR A 91 -6.73 19.45 -9.76
CA THR A 91 -6.66 19.90 -8.36
C THR A 91 -5.44 19.30 -7.65
N VAL A 92 -5.23 17.99 -7.80
CA VAL A 92 -4.10 17.29 -7.20
C VAL A 92 -2.76 17.79 -7.76
N ILE A 93 -2.64 17.92 -9.09
CA ILE A 93 -1.40 18.44 -9.71
C ILE A 93 -1.08 19.84 -9.19
N ALA A 94 -2.07 20.74 -9.17
CA ALA A 94 -1.88 22.10 -8.69
C ALA A 94 -1.43 22.15 -7.21
N TYR A 95 -1.96 21.27 -6.37
CA TYR A 95 -1.54 21.15 -4.98
C TYR A 95 -0.09 20.66 -4.88
N LEU A 96 0.25 19.58 -5.58
CA LEU A 96 1.60 19.02 -5.56
C LEU A 96 2.61 20.05 -6.08
N GLU A 97 2.31 20.76 -7.17
CA GLU A 97 3.14 21.84 -7.69
C GLU A 97 3.40 22.94 -6.65
N ARG A 98 2.35 23.36 -5.93
CA ARG A 98 2.41 24.42 -4.92
C ARG A 98 3.22 24.04 -3.67
N TRP A 99 3.19 22.77 -3.26
CA TRP A 99 3.75 22.32 -1.99
C TRP A 99 4.88 21.28 -2.17
N PRO A 100 6.06 21.67 -2.70
CA PRO A 100 7.15 20.75 -2.99
C PRO A 100 7.64 19.95 -1.78
N ASP A 101 7.70 20.58 -0.60
CA ASP A 101 8.21 19.95 0.62
C ASP A 101 7.33 18.80 1.12
N GLN A 102 6.03 18.83 0.77
CA GLN A 102 5.07 17.81 1.19
C GLN A 102 5.08 16.57 0.27
N ARG A 103 5.67 16.66 -0.93
CA ARG A 103 5.61 15.59 -1.95
C ARG A 103 6.24 14.26 -1.52
N LYS A 104 7.03 14.25 -0.44
CA LYS A 104 7.60 13.04 0.15
C LYS A 104 6.56 12.18 0.88
N ALA A 105 5.39 12.75 1.20
CA ALA A 105 4.30 12.01 1.84
C ALA A 105 3.61 11.03 0.86
N PRO A 106 2.86 10.04 1.38
CA PRO A 106 2.09 9.12 0.55
C PRO A 106 1.14 9.87 -0.39
N ALA A 107 1.14 9.50 -1.67
CA ALA A 107 0.32 10.17 -2.67
C ALA A 107 -1.18 10.10 -2.35
N SER A 108 -1.67 8.98 -1.80
CA SER A 108 -3.06 8.82 -1.38
C SER A 108 -3.49 9.84 -0.33
N VAL A 109 -2.61 10.17 0.62
CA VAL A 109 -2.85 11.21 1.62
C VAL A 109 -2.92 12.58 0.95
N LEU A 110 -1.95 12.89 0.09
CA LEU A 110 -1.88 14.19 -0.60
C LEU A 110 -3.05 14.41 -1.56
N VAL A 111 -3.59 13.36 -2.18
CA VAL A 111 -4.84 13.45 -2.94
C VAL A 111 -5.97 13.91 -2.01
N SER A 112 -6.18 13.25 -0.86
CA SER A 112 -7.22 13.67 0.10
C SER A 112 -7.05 15.11 0.57
N VAL A 113 -5.82 15.49 0.96
CA VAL A 113 -5.52 16.86 1.43
C VAL A 113 -5.81 17.88 0.34
N SER A 114 -5.38 17.64 -0.91
CA SER A 114 -5.62 18.56 -2.02
C SER A 114 -7.11 18.81 -2.30
N LEU A 115 -7.93 17.75 -2.24
CA LEU A 115 -9.37 17.86 -2.48
C LEU A 115 -10.07 18.53 -1.29
N ASN A 116 -9.61 18.30 -0.06
CA ASN A 116 -10.11 19.00 1.13
C ASN A 116 -9.72 20.49 1.15
N GLU A 117 -8.55 20.86 0.62
CA GLU A 117 -8.19 22.28 0.42
C GLU A 117 -9.15 22.95 -0.58
N ARG A 118 -9.50 22.23 -1.66
CA ARG A 118 -10.41 22.76 -2.69
C ARG A 118 -11.87 22.83 -2.25
N TRP A 119 -12.34 21.84 -1.50
CA TRP A 119 -13.72 21.72 -1.01
C TRP A 119 -13.73 21.48 0.50
N PRO A 120 -13.44 22.52 1.30
CA PRO A 120 -13.42 22.39 2.75
C PRO A 120 -14.83 22.18 3.28
N CYS A 121 -14.97 21.27 4.25
CA CYS A 121 -16.16 21.23 5.09
C CYS A 121 -16.20 22.46 5.99
N GLN A 122 -17.29 23.22 5.95
CA GLN A 122 -17.54 24.29 6.92
C GLN A 122 -17.68 23.66 8.31
N LYS A 123 -17.14 24.34 9.32
CA LYS A 123 -17.23 23.92 10.72
C LYS A 123 -18.60 24.25 11.30
#